data_AF-A0A1C4FEI4-F1
#
_entry.id   AF-A0A1C4FEI4-F1
#
_cell.length_a   1.000
_cell.length_b   1.000
_cell.length_c   1.000
_cell.angle_alpha   90.00
_cell.angle_beta   90.00
_cell.angle_gamma   90.00
#
_symmetry.space_group_name_H-M   'P 1'
#
loop_
_entity.id
_entity.type
_entity.pdbx_description
1 polymer ?
#
loop_
_entity_poly.entity_id
_entity_poly.type
_entity_poly.pdbx_seq_one_letter_code
_entity_poly.pdbx_strand_id
1 'polypeptide(L)' 'MSHDSSFRTAYEAREKLLLDEQAKLANAEQEGMEKGIEQGKMQMIRGIHEIGVPLETIAKASKLSLKEIERILKLK' A
#
# COMPACT_ATOMS: atom_id res chain seq x y z
N MET A 1 31.47 -30.20 -28.91
CA MET A 1 30.61 -29.93 -27.74
C MET A 1 30.07 -28.51 -27.87
N SER A 2 28.88 -28.36 -28.46
CA SER A 2 28.26 -27.03 -28.70
C SER A 2 26.75 -27.19 -28.85
N HIS A 3 26.08 -27.60 -27.77
CA HIS A 3 24.61 -27.74 -27.72
C HIS A 3 24.02 -27.31 -26.37
N ASP A 4 24.83 -26.72 -25.48
CA ASP A 4 24.45 -26.54 -24.06
C ASP A 4 24.39 -25.05 -23.63
N SER A 5 24.99 -24.14 -24.41
CA SER A 5 25.04 -22.71 -24.04
C SER A 5 23.73 -21.96 -24.32
N SER A 6 23.07 -22.24 -25.45
CA SER A 6 21.82 -21.57 -25.84
C SER A 6 20.62 -21.99 -24.99
N PHE A 7 20.58 -23.24 -24.53
CA PHE A 7 19.54 -23.73 -23.64
C PHE A 7 19.68 -23.12 -22.24
N ARG A 8 20.91 -22.99 -21.74
CA ARG A 8 21.18 -22.33 -20.45
C ARG A 8 20.78 -20.86 -20.48
N THR A 9 21.17 -20.11 -21.51
CA THR A 9 20.81 -18.68 -21.61
C THR A 9 19.30 -18.47 -21.75
N ALA A 10 18.60 -19.32 -22.51
CA ALA A 10 17.14 -19.24 -22.61
C ALA A 10 16.44 -19.59 -21.28
N TYR A 11 16.97 -20.56 -20.54
CA TYR A 11 16.47 -20.93 -19.22
C TYR A 11 16.69 -19.79 -18.20
N GLU A 12 17.91 -19.25 -18.13
CA GLU A 12 18.27 -18.13 -17.26
C GLU A 12 17.43 -16.88 -17.56
N ALA A 13 17.19 -16.57 -18.84
CA ALA A 13 16.35 -15.44 -19.25
C ALA A 13 14.89 -15.64 -18.79
N ARG A 14 14.37 -16.87 -18.90
CA ARG A 14 13.01 -17.19 -18.45
C ARG A 14 12.90 -17.13 -16.93
N GLU A 15 13.88 -17.67 -16.21
CA GLU A 15 13.93 -17.63 -14.76
C GLU A 15 13.99 -16.18 -14.25
N LYS A 16 14.84 -15.35 -14.87
CA LYS A 16 14.91 -13.92 -14.56
C LYS A 16 13.57 -13.21 -14.80
N LEU A 17 12.90 -13.49 -15.92
CA LEU A 17 11.59 -12.90 -16.22
C LEU A 17 10.55 -13.29 -15.16
N LEU A 18 10.53 -14.55 -14.73
CA LEU A 18 9.63 -15.00 -13.66
C LEU A 18 9.92 -14.31 -12.33
N LEU A 19 11.20 -14.12 -11.99
CA LEU A 19 11.59 -13.39 -10.77
C LEU A 19 11.17 -11.92 -10.84
N ASP A 20 11.36 -11.27 -11.99
CA ASP A 20 10.94 -9.87 -12.20
C ASP A 20 9.42 -9.72 -12.12
N GLU A 21 8.66 -10.70 -12.63
CA GLU A 21 7.19 -10.75 -12.50
C GLU A 21 6.75 -10.94 -11.04
N GLN A 22 7.36 -11.87 -10.32
CA GLN A 22 7.07 -12.08 -8.89
C GLN A 22 7.38 -10.84 -8.06
N ALA A 23 8.51 -10.17 -8.33
CA ALA A 23 8.87 -8.93 -7.65
C ALA A 23 7.83 -7.82 -7.92
N LYS A 24 7.35 -7.68 -9.16
CA LYS A 24 6.29 -6.72 -9.50
C LYS A 24 4.99 -7.02 -8.75
N LEU A 25 4.58 -8.28 -8.66
CA LEU A 25 3.38 -8.67 -7.93
C LEU A 25 3.51 -8.39 -6.43
N ALA A 26 4.63 -8.80 -5.82
CA ALA A 26 4.88 -8.55 -4.39
C ALA A 26 4.86 -7.05 -4.07
N ASN A 27 5.47 -6.22 -4.93
CA ASN A 27 5.43 -4.76 -4.77
C ASN A 27 3.99 -4.22 -4.88
N ALA A 28 3.21 -4.69 -5.87
CA ALA A 28 1.83 -4.26 -6.03
C ALA A 28 0.93 -4.67 -4.85
N GLU A 29 1.13 -5.87 -4.29
CA GLU A 29 0.43 -6.33 -3.08
C GLU A 29 0.79 -5.47 -1.86
N GLN A 30 2.08 -5.18 -1.67
CA GLN A 30 2.53 -4.32 -0.57
C GLN A 30 1.94 -2.91 -0.68
N GLU A 31 2.04 -2.28 -1.87
CA GLU A 31 1.45 -0.97 -2.10
C GLU A 31 -0.08 -0.98 -1.90
N GLY A 32 -0.75 -2.04 -2.34
CA GLY A 32 -2.19 -2.21 -2.15
C GLY A 32 -2.57 -2.28 -0.67
N MET A 33 -1.80 -3.04 0.12
CA MET A 33 -1.99 -3.16 1.56
C MET A 33 -1.77 -1.82 2.27
N GLU A 34 -0.69 -1.11 1.94
CA GLU A 34 -0.39 0.21 2.51
C GLU A 34 -1.51 1.22 2.21
N LYS A 35 -1.93 1.32 0.95
CA LYS A 35 -3.06 2.17 0.53
C LYS A 35 -4.36 1.78 1.25
N GLY A 36 -4.64 0.49 1.40
CA GLY A 36 -5.82 -0.01 2.09
C GLY A 36 -5.84 0.38 3.58
N ILE A 37 -4.70 0.28 4.27
CA ILE A 37 -4.56 0.69 5.66
C ILE A 37 -4.78 2.20 5.81
N GLU A 38 -4.21 3.02 4.92
CA GLU A 38 -4.42 4.47 4.94
C GLU A 38 -5.88 4.85 4.69
N GLN A 39 -6.53 4.23 3.70
CA GLN A 39 -7.95 4.44 3.42
C GLN A 39 -8.83 4.04 4.60
N GLY A 40 -8.56 2.90 5.24
CA GLY A 40 -9.28 2.45 6.44
C GLY A 40 -9.17 3.45 7.60
N LYS A 41 -7.97 3.99 7.85
CA LYS A 41 -7.77 5.05 8.87
C LYS A 41 -8.58 6.30 8.55
N MET A 42 -8.57 6.74 7.28
CA MET A 42 -9.34 7.92 6.87
C MET A 42 -10.85 7.71 7.02
N GLN A 43 -11.37 6.54 6.63
CA GLN A 43 -12.77 6.19 6.80
C GLN A 43 -13.17 6.13 8.28
N MET A 44 -12.33 5.55 9.14
CA MET A 44 -12.57 5.51 10.58
C MET A 44 -12.68 6.92 11.17
N ILE A 45 -11.76 7.83 10.82
CA ILE A 45 -11.78 9.22 11.28
C ILE A 45 -13.06 9.93 10.86
N ARG A 46 -13.49 9.75 9.59
CA ARG A 46 -14.75 10.31 9.08
C ARG A 46 -15.96 9.79 9.84
N GLY A 47 -16.07 8.46 9.99
CA GLY A 47 -17.20 7.85 10.70
C GLY A 47 -17.28 8.28 12.16
N ILE A 48 -16.15 8.36 12.87
CA ILE A 48 -16.12 8.84 14.25
C ILE A 48 -16.54 10.32 14.34
N HIS A 49 -16.07 11.16 13.41
CA HIS A 49 -16.48 12.56 13.33
C HIS A 49 -17.99 12.71 13.06
N GLU A 50 -18.55 11.91 12.16
CA GLU A 50 -19.98 11.94 11.81
C GLU A 50 -20.90 11.62 13.01
N ILE A 51 -20.43 10.82 13.96
CA ILE A 51 -21.17 10.49 15.19
C ILE A 51 -21.03 11.61 16.26
N GLY A 52 -20.34 12.70 15.94
CA GLY A 52 -20.24 13.90 16.79
C GLY A 52 -19.12 13.86 17.82
N VAL A 53 -18.15 12.94 17.67
CA VAL A 53 -16.97 12.92 18.54
C VAL A 53 -16.08 14.13 18.25
N PRO A 54 -15.64 14.90 19.27
CA PRO A 54 -14.79 16.06 19.08
C PRO A 54 -13.46 15.72 18.38
N LEU A 55 -13.03 16.59 17.46
CA LEU A 55 -11.77 16.46 16.72
C LEU A 55 -10.56 16.23 17.63
N GLU A 56 -10.53 16.87 18.81
CA GLU A 56 -9.46 16.72 19.80
C GLU A 56 -9.36 15.30 20.36
N THR A 57 -10.50 14.64 20.56
CA THR A 57 -10.57 13.26 21.03
C THR A 57 -10.10 12.31 19.94
N ILE A 58 -10.51 12.56 18.70
CA ILE A 58 -10.07 11.78 17.53
C ILE A 58 -8.55 11.93 17.37
N ALA A 59 -8.01 13.15 17.44
CA ALA A 59 -6.58 13.45 17.38
C ALA A 59 -5.77 12.66 18.41
N LYS A 60 -6.23 12.66 19.66
CA LYS A 60 -5.58 11.90 20.74
C LYS A 60 -5.62 10.39 20.48
N ALA A 61 -6.75 9.85 20.03
CA ALA A 61 -6.92 8.42 19.77
C ALA A 61 -6.12 7.95 18.56
N SER A 62 -6.14 8.72 17.47
CA SER A 62 -5.43 8.39 16.22
C SER A 62 -3.95 8.79 16.23
N LYS A 63 -3.49 9.49 17.26
CA LYS A 63 -2.14 10.11 17.36
C LYS A 63 -1.83 11.01 16.16
N LEU A 64 -2.84 11.73 15.68
CA LEU A 64 -2.70 12.71 14.60
C LEU A 64 -2.93 14.11 15.14
N SER A 65 -2.37 15.10 14.46
CA SER A 65 -2.67 16.51 14.72
C SER A 65 -4.07 16.88 14.20
N LEU A 66 -4.66 17.91 14.80
CA LEU A 66 -5.93 18.49 14.32
C LEU A 66 -5.87 18.89 12.85
N LYS A 67 -4.72 19.43 12.40
CA LYS A 67 -4.50 19.82 11.00
C LYS A 67 -4.55 18.63 10.05
N GLU A 68 -4.00 17.48 10.45
CA GLU A 68 -4.05 16.25 9.63
C GLU A 68 -5.47 15.72 9.54
N ILE A 69 -6.20 15.70 10.66
CA ILE A 69 -7.61 15.29 10.66
C ILE A 69 -8.45 16.20 9.78
N GLU A 70 -8.28 17.52 9.87
CA GLU A 70 -8.98 18.46 8.99
C GLU A 70 -8.67 18.22 7.50
N ARG A 71 -7.41 17.89 7.15
CA ARG A 71 -7.05 17.55 5.77
C ARG A 71 -7.77 16.27 5.33
N ILE A 72 -7.82 15.25 6.17
CA ILE A 72 -8.51 13.97 5.91
C ILE A 72 -10.01 14.18 5.69
N LEU A 73 -10.63 15.08 6.45
CA LEU A 73 -12.05 15.43 6.33
C LEU A 73 -12.34 16.31 5.09
N LYS A 74 -11.37 17.09 4.63
CA LYS A 74 -11.49 17.96 3.43
C LYS A 74 -11.26 17.21 2.12
N LEU A 75 -10.48 16.13 2.12
CA LEU A 75 -10.31 15.26 0.96
C LEU A 75 -11.67 14.60 0.66
N LYS A 76 -12.32 14.94 -0.45
CA LYS A 76 -13.54 14.23 -0.88
C LYS A 76 -13.16 12.95 -1.60
#